data_AF-A0A5B8VQS3-F1
#
_entry.id   AF-A0A5B8VQS3-F1
#
_cell.length_a   1.000
_cell.length_b   1.000
_cell.length_c   1.000
_cell.angle_alpha   90.00
_cell.angle_beta   90.00
_cell.angle_gamma   90.00
#
_symmetry.space_group_name_H-M   'P 1'
#
loop_
_entity.id
_entity.type
_entity.pdbx_description
1 polymer ?
#
loop_
_entity_poly.entity_id
_entity_poly.type
_entity_poly.pdbx_seq_one_letter_code
_entity_poly.pdbx_strand_id
1 'polypeptide(L)'
;MAFNIDKQTAQELNLLGKFKSGSIFGLFNKVKTGGGEQLLSKMFQRPLEDMTAINERSALIQSFETSQLSFPFDVQQVALMQDYLDTGVGKNSLVTMGNS
;
A
#
# COMPACT_ATOMS: atom_id res chain seq x y z
N MET A 1 -13.42 4.28 -20.02
CA MET A 1 -13.99 4.93 -18.81
C MET A 1 -13.19 4.46 -17.61
N ALA A 2 -13.06 5.27 -16.56
CA ALA A 2 -12.41 4.84 -15.31
C ALA A 2 -13.50 4.69 -14.24
N PHE A 3 -13.69 3.48 -13.73
CA PHE A 3 -14.53 3.12 -12.60
C PHE A 3 -13.89 3.70 -11.35
N ASN A 4 -14.45 4.83 -10.91
CA ASN A 4 -14.08 5.47 -9.68
C ASN A 4 -15.26 5.35 -8.73
N ILE A 5 -14.99 4.98 -7.49
CA ILE A 5 -15.99 4.98 -6.44
C ILE A 5 -16.29 6.44 -6.12
N ASP A 6 -17.56 6.82 -6.20
CA ASP A 6 -17.96 8.18 -5.85
C ASP A 6 -17.73 8.45 -4.34
N LYS A 7 -17.59 9.73 -3.98
CA LYS A 7 -17.22 10.13 -2.62
C LYS A 7 -18.26 9.72 -1.57
N GLN A 8 -19.55 9.72 -1.91
CA GLN A 8 -20.63 9.35 -1.00
C GLN A 8 -20.56 7.84 -0.72
N THR A 9 -20.50 7.00 -1.76
CA THR A 9 -20.36 5.54 -1.61
C THR A 9 -19.10 5.17 -0.81
N ALA A 10 -17.96 5.81 -1.10
CA ALA A 10 -16.71 5.57 -0.37
C ALA A 10 -16.82 5.92 1.12
N GLN A 11 -17.58 6.97 1.45
CA GLN A 11 -17.82 7.39 2.83
C GLN A 11 -18.81 6.47 3.55
N GLU A 12 -19.91 6.10 2.90
CA GLU A 12 -20.93 5.20 3.44
C GLU A 12 -20.34 3.82 3.75
N LEU A 13 -19.49 3.30 2.86
CA LEU A 13 -18.75 2.05 3.07
C LEU A 13 -17.64 2.17 4.13
N ASN A 14 -17.33 3.38 4.64
CA ASN A 14 -16.16 3.63 5.49
C ASN A 14 -14.89 3.02 4.88
N LEU A 15 -14.71 3.20 3.56
CA LEU A 15 -13.79 2.38 2.77
C LEU A 15 -12.33 2.55 3.21
N LEU A 16 -11.86 3.79 3.33
CA LEU A 16 -10.48 4.14 3.73
C LEU A 16 -10.37 4.73 5.14
N GLY A 17 -11.47 4.78 5.89
CA GLY A 17 -11.65 5.63 7.08
C GLY A 17 -10.38 5.79 7.92
N LYS A 18 -9.68 6.93 7.76
CA LYS A 18 -8.43 7.25 8.47
C LYS A 18 -8.63 7.48 9.98
N PHE A 19 -9.88 7.68 10.43
CA PHE A 19 -10.19 8.10 11.80
C PHE A 19 -11.44 7.43 12.39
N LYS A 20 -11.96 6.36 11.79
CA LYS A 20 -13.10 5.59 12.30
C LYS A 20 -12.67 4.15 12.54
N SER A 21 -12.95 3.62 13.73
CA SER A 21 -12.81 2.19 14.01
C SER A 21 -13.67 1.38 13.03
N GLY A 22 -13.15 0.25 12.54
CA GLY A 22 -13.88 -0.63 11.64
C GLY A 22 -13.96 -0.17 10.18
N SER A 23 -12.97 0.56 9.65
CA SER A 23 -12.88 0.79 8.20
C SER A 23 -12.60 -0.51 7.45
N ILE A 24 -13.16 -0.65 6.24
CA ILE A 24 -12.93 -1.84 5.42
C ILE A 24 -11.43 -1.97 5.14
N PHE A 25 -10.75 -0.87 4.76
CA PHE A 25 -9.31 -0.85 4.60
C PHE A 25 -8.56 -1.37 5.85
N GLY A 26 -8.96 -0.97 7.05
CA GLY A 26 -8.35 -1.44 8.30
C GLY A 26 -8.50 -2.94 8.54
N LEU A 27 -9.58 -3.55 8.05
CA LEU A 27 -9.76 -5.02 8.11
C LEU A 27 -8.73 -5.75 7.23
N PHE A 28 -8.46 -5.21 6.04
CA PHE A 28 -7.58 -5.83 5.05
C PHE A 28 -6.11 -5.39 5.14
N ASN A 29 -5.80 -4.26 5.79
CA ASN A 29 -4.44 -3.74 5.91
C ASN A 29 -3.61 -4.58 6.90
N LYS A 30 -3.06 -5.70 6.39
CA LYS A 30 -2.13 -6.61 7.08
C LYS A 30 -0.73 -6.59 6.48
N VAL A 31 -0.48 -5.66 5.57
CA VAL A 31 0.81 -5.50 4.89
C VAL A 31 1.91 -5.15 5.90
N LYS A 32 3.15 -5.45 5.54
CA LYS A 32 4.31 -5.35 6.43
C LYS A 32 5.22 -4.16 6.13
N THR A 33 4.90 -3.38 5.09
CA THR A 33 5.72 -2.25 4.64
C THR A 33 4.85 -1.05 4.28
N GLY A 34 5.39 0.16 4.43
CA GLY A 34 4.69 1.39 4.05
C GLY A 34 4.36 1.44 2.55
N GLY A 35 5.26 0.95 1.69
CA GLY A 35 4.99 0.80 0.26
C GLY A 35 3.84 -0.16 -0.04
N GLY A 36 3.73 -1.26 0.72
CA GLY A 36 2.61 -2.19 0.64
C GLY A 36 1.29 -1.56 1.05
N GLU A 37 1.28 -0.73 2.10
CA GLU A 37 0.11 0.03 2.54
C GLU A 37 -0.35 1.01 1.46
N GLN A 38 0.58 1.76 0.86
CA GLN A 38 0.28 2.66 -0.25
C GLN A 38 -0.28 1.93 -1.46
N LEU A 39 0.28 0.77 -1.81
CA LEU A 39 -0.21 -0.06 -2.90
C LEU A 39 -1.64 -0.57 -2.61
N LEU A 40 -1.88 -1.11 -1.42
CA LEU A 40 -3.20 -1.58 -1.00
C LEU A 40 -4.22 -0.44 -1.03
N SER A 41 -3.84 0.74 -0.54
CA SER A 41 -4.71 1.92 -0.56
C SER A 41 -5.10 2.31 -1.99
N LYS A 42 -4.15 2.26 -2.93
CA LYS A 42 -4.42 2.48 -4.37
C LYS A 42 -5.37 1.43 -4.93
N MET A 43 -5.22 0.16 -4.56
CA MET A 43 -6.13 -0.92 -5.00
C MET A 43 -7.56 -0.69 -4.52
N PHE A 44 -7.75 -0.19 -3.30
CA PHE A 44 -9.07 0.16 -2.76
C PHE A 44 -9.68 1.41 -3.44
N GLN A 45 -8.85 2.39 -3.81
CA GLN A 45 -9.30 3.61 -4.49
C GLN A 45 -9.62 3.39 -5.97
N ARG A 46 -8.95 2.43 -6.60
CA ARG A 46 -9.04 2.13 -8.04
C ARG A 46 -9.24 0.63 -8.22
N PRO A 47 -10.50 0.15 -8.09
CA PRO A 47 -10.83 -1.23 -8.38
C PRO A 47 -10.46 -1.58 -9.83
N LEU A 48 -10.14 -2.84 -10.08
CA LEU A 48 -9.98 -3.31 -11.45
C LEU A 48 -11.36 -3.45 -12.12
N GLU A 49 -11.40 -3.16 -13.41
CA GLU A 49 -12.59 -3.34 -14.26
C GLU A 49 -12.42 -4.47 -15.28
N ASP A 50 -11.17 -4.83 -15.58
CA ASP A 50 -10.85 -5.85 -16.55
C ASP A 50 -10.92 -7.24 -15.92
N MET A 51 -11.72 -8.12 -16.52
CA MET A 51 -11.94 -9.48 -16.04
C MET A 51 -10.64 -10.29 -15.96
N THR A 52 -9.75 -10.13 -16.95
CA THR A 52 -8.47 -10.85 -16.98
C THR A 52 -7.60 -10.41 -15.81
N ALA A 53 -7.43 -9.10 -15.61
CA ALA A 53 -6.66 -8.54 -14.51
C ALA A 53 -7.24 -8.91 -13.13
N ILE A 54 -8.57 -8.96 -12.99
CA ILE A 54 -9.23 -9.39 -11.75
C ILE A 54 -8.87 -10.85 -11.44
N ASN A 55 -9.00 -11.74 -12.43
CA ASN A 55 -8.71 -13.17 -12.26
C ASN A 55 -7.22 -13.41 -12.00
N GLU A 56 -6.33 -12.72 -12.69
CA GLU A 56 -4.88 -12.78 -12.45
C GLU A 56 -4.52 -12.36 -11.02
N ARG A 57 -5.03 -11.22 -10.54
CA ARG A 57 -4.79 -10.76 -9.17
C ARG A 57 -5.35 -11.76 -8.14
N SER A 58 -6.53 -12.32 -8.40
CA SER A 58 -7.16 -13.31 -7.52
C SER A 58 -6.33 -14.60 -7.44
N ALA A 59 -5.87 -15.11 -8.58
CA ALA A 59 -5.00 -16.28 -8.65
C ALA A 59 -3.66 -16.04 -7.93
N LEU A 60 -3.07 -14.85 -8.08
CA LEU A 60 -1.85 -14.49 -7.38
C LEU A 60 -2.06 -14.49 -5.87
N ILE A 61 -3.13 -13.85 -5.36
CA ILE A 61 -3.45 -13.86 -3.92
C ILE A 61 -3.64 -15.29 -3.41
N GLN A 62 -4.40 -16.12 -4.14
CA GLN A 62 -4.60 -17.53 -3.79
C GLN A 62 -3.29 -18.33 -3.77
N SER A 63 -2.37 -18.07 -4.70
CA SER A 63 -1.06 -18.74 -4.72
C SER A 63 -0.22 -18.41 -3.48
N PHE A 64 -0.28 -17.18 -2.96
CA PHE A 64 0.40 -16.80 -1.72
C PHE A 64 -0.23 -17.44 -0.49
N GLU A 65 -1.56 -17.53 -0.45
CA GLU A 65 -2.30 -18.16 0.64
C GLU A 65 -2.00 -19.66 0.74
N THR A 66 -2.04 -20.37 -0.39
CA THR A 66 -1.73 -21.80 -0.47
C THR A 66 -0.26 -22.12 -0.19
N SER A 67 0.65 -21.20 -0.51
CA SER A 67 2.08 -21.38 -0.26
C SER A 67 2.48 -21.21 1.22
N GLN A 68 1.57 -20.71 2.07
CA GLN A 68 1.80 -20.49 3.51
C GLN A 68 3.12 -19.75 3.84
N LEU A 69 3.50 -18.79 2.99
CA LEU A 69 4.75 -18.06 3.15
C LEU A 69 4.68 -17.13 4.37
N SER A 70 5.68 -17.21 5.24
CA SER A 70 5.87 -16.23 6.30
C SER A 70 6.73 -15.07 5.78
N PHE A 71 6.42 -13.85 6.21
CA PHE A 71 7.27 -12.70 5.93
C PHE A 71 8.51 -12.77 6.84
N PRO A 72 9.72 -12.99 6.31
CA PRO A 72 10.86 -13.43 7.12
C PRO A 72 11.66 -12.25 7.73
N PHE A 73 11.05 -11.06 7.82
CA PHE A 73 11.73 -9.85 8.28
C PHE A 73 10.97 -9.18 9.42
N ASP A 74 11.72 -8.55 10.32
CA ASP A 74 11.17 -7.68 11.33
C ASP A 74 10.65 -6.38 10.69
N VAL A 75 9.39 -6.05 10.95
CA VAL A 75 8.71 -4.89 10.35
C VAL A 75 9.38 -3.57 10.74
N GLN A 76 9.87 -3.46 11.98
CA GLN A 76 10.53 -2.25 12.46
C GLN A 76 11.88 -2.06 11.78
N GLN A 77 12.65 -3.14 11.60
CA GLN A 77 13.91 -3.09 10.86
C GLN A 77 13.70 -2.68 9.40
N VAL A 78 12.70 -3.23 8.72
CA VAL A 78 12.37 -2.84 7.34
C VAL A 78 11.98 -1.36 7.26
N ALA A 79 11.22 -0.87 8.24
CA ALA A 79 10.85 0.55 8.31
C ALA A 79 12.07 1.46 8.51
N LEU A 80 13.01 1.09 9.39
CA LEU A 80 14.25 1.83 9.60
C LEU A 80 15.14 1.84 8.35
N MET A 81 15.23 0.71 7.64
CA MET A 81 15.97 0.63 6.38
C MET A 81 15.36 1.54 5.32
N GLN A 82 14.03 1.58 5.22
CA GLN A 82 13.32 2.47 4.30
C GLN A 82 13.60 3.95 4.63
N ASP A 83 13.50 4.34 5.91
CA ASP A 83 13.77 5.71 6.35
C ASP A 83 15.23 6.13 6.08
N TYR A 84 16.19 5.23 6.30
CA TYR A 84 17.59 5.47 5.96
C TYR A 84 17.80 5.72 4.46
N LEU A 85 17.18 4.91 3.60
CA LEU A 85 17.26 5.08 2.14
C LEU A 85 16.61 6.40 1.70
N ASP A 86 15.45 6.72 2.25
CA ASP A 86 14.73 7.96 1.94
C ASP A 86 15.53 9.20 2.38
N THR A 87 16.26 9.11 3.49
CA THR A 87 17.07 10.21 4.02
C THR A 87 18.45 10.32 3.34
N GLY A 88 19.08 9.19 3.00
CA GLY A 88 20.42 9.11 2.43
C GLY A 88 20.50 9.43 0.93
N VAL A 89 19.43 9.17 0.17
CA VAL A 89 19.42 9.38 -1.29
C VAL A 89 19.02 10.82 -1.68
N GLY A 90 18.35 11.56 -0.79
CA GLY A 90 17.74 12.86 -1.13
C GLY A 90 18.46 14.14 -0.65
N LYS A 91 19.42 14.07 0.28
CA LYS A 91 19.93 15.30 0.96
C LYS A 91 21.40 15.65 0.72
N ASN A 92 22.25 14.73 0.26
CA ASN A 92 23.68 15.04 0.08
C ASN A 92 24.02 15.77 -1.23
N SER A 93 23.08 15.98 -2.16
CA SER A 93 23.35 16.75 -3.39
C SER A 93 23.02 18.25 -3.27
N LEU A 94 22.26 18.68 -2.25
CA LEU A 94 21.83 20.07 -2.09
C LEU A 94 22.67 20.86 -1.08
N VAL A 95 23.41 20.18 -0.19
CA VAL A 95 24.26 20.85 0.82
C VAL A 95 25.66 21.18 0.26
N THR A 96 26.09 20.59 -0.85
CA THR A 96 27.44 20.82 -1.39
C THR A 96 27.53 21.94 -2.44
N MET A 97 26.39 22.52 -2.87
CA MET A 97 26.36 23.58 -3.90
C MET A 97 26.16 25.00 -3.33
N GLY A 98 26.09 25.16 -2.01
CA GLY A 98 25.87 26.45 -1.34
C GLY A 98 27.09 27.04 -0.63
N ASN A 99 28.26 26.42 -0.75
CA ASN A 99 29.46 26.85 -0.01
C ASN A 99 30.74 26.79 -0.85
N SER A 100 30.71 27.42 -2.03
CA SER A 100 31.88 27.71 -2.86
C SER A 100 31.73 29.07 -3.52
#